data_AF-A0A8X6TPL1-F1
#
_entry.id   AF-A0A8X6TPL1-F1
#
_cell.length_a   1.000
_cell.length_b   1.000
_cell.length_c   1.000
_cell.angle_alpha   90.00
_cell.angle_beta   90.00
_cell.angle_gamma   90.00
#
_symmetry.space_group_name_H-M   'P 1'
#
loop_
_entity.id
_entity.type
_entity.pdbx_description
1 polymer ?
#
loop_
_entity_poly.entity_id
_entity_poly.type
_entity_poly.pdbx_seq_one_letter_code
_entity_poly.pdbx_strand_id
1 'polypeptide(L)'
;MDVSLHQDLHLLWKRRTKSVTLDEQHCVERILGRDHVRPTDLTKLVSILFKVAEPRLVHAFFAVDGYLGDDPKKYMDVFRYEDEDFRAKHVRGVRLLYHFGVVETPQECRALLDSIFDGTCATPHVRNMYVECVGGEVADIAEWRREQQEKTKKKRGGEDDPKEEQPAAKIVVVTEG
;
A
#
# COMPACT_ATOMS: atom_id res chain seq x y z
N MET A 1 8.78 -0.33 16.08
CA MET A 1 8.35 0.59 15.01
C MET A 1 9.59 1.28 14.47
N ASP A 2 9.85 1.10 13.19
CA ASP A 2 10.99 1.62 12.45
C ASP A 2 11.19 3.13 12.74
N VAL A 3 12.34 3.49 13.31
CA VAL A 3 12.68 4.88 13.65
C VAL A 3 12.74 5.75 12.39
N SER A 4 13.09 5.17 11.24
CA SER A 4 13.15 5.88 9.95
C SER A 4 11.75 6.28 9.47
N LEU A 5 10.74 5.41 9.62
CA LEU A 5 9.37 5.68 9.19
C LEU A 5 8.75 6.89 9.90
N HIS A 6 9.04 7.05 11.19
CA HIS A 6 8.60 8.22 11.95
C HIS A 6 9.26 9.50 11.48
N GLN A 7 10.56 9.46 11.20
CA GLN A 7 11.30 10.60 10.69
C GLN A 7 10.77 11.01 9.33
N ASP A 8 10.50 10.05 8.45
CA ASP A 8 9.90 10.29 7.13
C ASP A 8 8.52 10.93 7.25
N LEU A 9 7.66 10.42 8.14
CA LEU A 9 6.33 11.00 8.38
C LEU A 9 6.44 12.44 8.87
N HIS A 10 7.36 12.71 9.79
CA HIS A 10 7.58 14.04 10.33
C HIS A 10 8.11 15.01 9.24
N LEU A 11 9.00 14.54 8.36
CA LEU A 11 9.51 15.32 7.23
C LEU A 11 8.39 15.65 6.23
N LEU A 12 7.57 14.67 5.85
CA LEU A 12 6.41 14.88 4.98
C LEU A 12 5.43 15.87 5.60
N TRP A 13 5.13 15.70 6.88
CA TRP A 13 4.22 16.59 7.61
C TRP A 13 4.71 18.03 7.66
N LYS A 14 6.01 18.25 7.84
CA LYS A 14 6.62 19.59 7.82
C LYS A 14 6.59 20.24 6.44
N ARG A 15 6.63 19.45 5.37
CA ARG A 15 6.62 19.91 3.97
C ARG A 15 5.21 20.03 3.37
N ARG A 16 4.16 19.90 4.18
CA ARG A 16 2.77 20.02 3.73
C ARG A 16 2.54 21.30 2.92
N THR A 17 1.83 21.16 1.81
CA THR A 17 1.53 22.26 0.88
C THR A 17 0.16 22.89 1.13
N LYS A 18 -0.71 22.22 1.90
CA LYS A 18 -2.08 22.67 2.18
C LYS A 18 -2.34 22.79 3.68
N SER A 19 -3.31 23.65 4.01
CA SER A 19 -3.83 23.77 5.37
C SER A 19 -4.59 22.51 5.79
N VAL A 20 -4.58 22.25 7.09
CA VAL A 20 -5.23 21.10 7.73
C VAL A 20 -6.19 21.59 8.79
N THR A 21 -7.19 20.80 9.11
CA THR A 21 -8.07 21.06 10.26
C THR A 21 -7.34 20.71 11.56
N LEU A 22 -7.81 21.25 12.69
CA LEU A 22 -7.26 20.93 14.00
C LEU A 22 -7.36 19.42 14.31
N ASP A 23 -8.44 18.78 13.87
CA ASP A 23 -8.67 17.34 14.02
C ASP A 23 -7.73 16.48 13.14
N GLU A 24 -7.39 16.95 11.94
CA GLU A 24 -6.35 16.33 11.10
C GLU A 24 -4.96 16.50 11.74
N GLN A 25 -4.66 17.69 12.26
CA GLN A 25 -3.40 17.96 12.96
C GLN A 25 -3.23 17.05 14.20
N HIS A 26 -4.22 17.00 15.08
CA HIS A 26 -4.19 16.13 16.26
C HIS A 26 -4.07 14.65 15.89
N CYS A 27 -4.66 14.22 14.76
CA CYS A 27 -4.48 12.85 14.27
C CYS A 27 -3.02 12.54 13.95
N VAL A 28 -2.34 13.41 13.19
CA VAL A 28 -0.93 13.20 12.83
C VAL A 28 -0.02 13.32 14.05
N GLU A 29 -0.30 14.26 14.96
CA GLU A 29 0.48 14.45 16.19
C GLU A 29 0.40 13.24 17.12
N ARG A 30 -0.76 12.60 17.28
CA ARG A 30 -0.86 11.34 18.06
C ARG A 30 0.00 10.23 17.46
N ILE A 31 -0.02 10.09 16.14
CA ILE A 31 0.79 9.08 15.43
C ILE A 31 2.28 9.40 15.61
N LEU A 32 2.69 10.65 15.45
CA LEU A 32 4.07 11.08 15.63
C LEU A 32 4.55 10.95 17.08
N GLY A 33 3.69 11.26 18.05
CA GLY A 33 3.94 11.16 19.48
C GLY A 33 4.02 9.73 20.01
N ARG A 34 3.73 8.72 19.16
CA ARG A 34 3.65 7.31 19.54
C ARG A 34 2.57 7.02 20.59
N ASP A 35 1.55 7.86 20.65
CA ASP A 35 0.34 7.54 21.41
C ASP A 35 -0.35 6.34 20.75
N HIS A 36 -1.16 5.60 21.52
CA HIS A 36 -1.91 4.44 21.04
C HIS A 36 -2.53 4.67 19.64
N VAL A 37 -1.91 4.11 18.59
CA VAL A 37 -2.31 4.33 17.20
C VAL A 37 -3.39 3.34 16.81
N ARG A 38 -4.62 3.82 16.65
CA ARG A 38 -5.74 2.99 16.19
C ARG A 38 -5.68 2.78 14.67
N PRO A 39 -6.19 1.66 14.14
CA PRO A 39 -6.30 1.43 12.69
C PRO A 39 -7.05 2.55 11.95
N THR A 40 -8.02 3.17 12.61
CA THR A 40 -8.79 4.32 12.10
C THR A 40 -7.91 5.57 11.95
N ASP A 41 -6.98 5.81 12.87
CA ASP A 41 -6.04 6.93 12.79
C ASP A 41 -5.07 6.73 11.61
N LEU A 42 -4.62 5.49 11.35
CA LEU A 42 -3.80 5.16 10.16
C LEU A 42 -4.57 5.35 8.86
N THR A 43 -5.83 4.92 8.81
CA THR A 43 -6.68 5.13 7.62
C THR A 43 -6.86 6.61 7.32
N LYS A 44 -7.06 7.40 8.37
CA LYS A 44 -7.19 8.85 8.28
C LYS A 44 -5.87 9.51 7.86
N LEU A 45 -4.74 9.02 8.37
CA LEU A 45 -3.41 9.49 7.98
C LEU A 45 -3.20 9.39 6.47
N VAL A 46 -3.59 8.28 5.84
CA VAL A 46 -3.50 8.14 4.37
C VAL A 46 -4.21 9.30 3.67
N SER A 47 -5.47 9.56 4.02
CA SER A 47 -6.26 10.65 3.43
C SER A 47 -5.64 12.03 3.68
N ILE A 48 -5.11 12.26 4.87
CA ILE A 48 -4.42 13.51 5.22
C ILE A 48 -3.18 13.69 4.35
N LEU A 49 -2.36 12.64 4.20
CA LEU A 49 -1.13 12.71 3.41
C LEU A 49 -1.42 13.02 1.94
N PHE A 50 -2.43 12.38 1.32
CA PHE A 50 -2.84 12.72 -0.05
C PHE A 50 -3.37 14.14 -0.21
N LYS A 51 -3.99 14.69 0.84
CA LYS A 51 -4.45 16.07 0.82
C LYS A 51 -3.25 17.03 0.80
N VAL A 52 -2.21 16.75 1.59
CA VAL A 52 -1.17 17.73 1.93
C VAL A 52 0.19 17.52 1.26
N ALA A 53 0.43 16.36 0.65
CA ALA A 53 1.68 16.02 -0.01
C ALA A 53 1.44 15.59 -1.47
N GLU A 54 2.49 15.63 -2.27
CA GLU A 54 2.44 15.12 -3.64
C GLU A 54 2.17 13.62 -3.65
N PRO A 55 1.31 13.10 -4.56
CA PRO A 55 0.96 11.68 -4.61
C PRO A 55 2.17 10.75 -4.65
N ARG A 56 3.21 11.10 -5.41
CA ARG A 56 4.47 10.33 -5.49
C ARG A 56 5.12 10.16 -4.11
N LEU A 57 5.16 11.21 -3.30
CA LEU A 57 5.74 11.16 -1.96
C LEU A 57 4.91 10.27 -1.03
N VAL A 58 3.59 10.28 -1.19
CA VAL A 58 2.69 9.40 -0.43
C VAL A 58 2.86 7.94 -0.87
N HIS A 59 2.95 7.68 -2.17
CA HIS A 59 3.23 6.33 -2.69
C HIS A 59 4.57 5.80 -2.21
N ALA A 60 5.62 6.62 -2.28
CA ALA A 60 6.94 6.29 -1.73
C ALA A 60 6.84 5.96 -0.24
N PHE A 61 6.20 6.83 0.56
CA PHE A 61 6.06 6.64 2.00
C PHE A 61 5.38 5.31 2.36
N PHE A 62 4.29 4.95 1.67
CA PHE A 62 3.58 3.69 1.92
C PHE A 62 4.17 2.49 1.15
N ALA A 63 5.22 2.68 0.34
CA ALA A 63 5.75 1.64 -0.56
C ALA A 63 4.67 1.05 -1.49
N VAL A 64 3.81 1.92 -2.03
CA VAL A 64 2.65 1.52 -2.83
C VAL A 64 3.09 0.83 -4.11
N ASP A 65 2.45 -0.33 -4.32
CA ASP A 65 2.61 -1.42 -5.31
C ASP A 65 3.78 -2.40 -5.15
N GLY A 66 4.39 -2.40 -3.97
CA GLY A 66 5.09 -3.55 -3.40
C GLY A 66 4.17 -4.75 -3.08
N TYR A 67 3.40 -5.21 -4.07
CA TYR A 67 2.52 -6.39 -4.06
C TYR A 67 1.11 -6.33 -3.45
N LEU A 68 0.68 -5.25 -2.80
CA LEU A 68 -0.70 -5.12 -2.26
C LEU A 68 -1.67 -4.32 -3.14
N GLY A 69 -1.21 -3.88 -4.32
CA GLY A 69 -1.98 -3.06 -5.27
C GLY A 69 -1.71 -1.56 -5.12
N ASP A 70 -2.61 -0.75 -5.65
CA ASP A 70 -2.51 0.72 -5.75
C ASP A 70 -3.18 1.47 -4.58
N ASP A 71 -4.03 0.80 -3.79
CA ASP A 71 -4.67 1.38 -2.60
C ASP A 71 -3.69 1.48 -1.41
N PRO A 72 -3.29 2.69 -0.99
CA PRO A 72 -2.29 2.89 0.06
C PRO A 72 -2.80 2.47 1.44
N LYS A 73 -4.12 2.35 1.64
CA LYS A 73 -4.70 1.83 2.90
C LYS A 73 -4.33 0.37 3.12
N LYS A 74 -4.06 -0.39 2.05
CA LYS A 74 -3.59 -1.77 2.18
C LYS A 74 -2.17 -1.88 2.73
N TYR A 75 -1.42 -0.77 2.72
CA TYR A 75 -0.04 -0.70 3.22
C TYR A 75 0.05 -0.13 4.63
N MET A 76 -1.04 0.01 5.39
CA MET A 76 -0.96 0.52 6.76
C MET A 76 -0.21 -0.41 7.72
N ASP A 77 -0.09 -1.70 7.39
CA ASP A 77 0.66 -2.64 8.21
C ASP A 77 2.18 -2.39 8.19
N VAL A 78 2.69 -1.51 7.30
CA VAL A 78 4.10 -1.07 7.34
C VAL A 78 4.50 -0.41 8.66
N PHE A 79 3.53 0.10 9.41
CA PHE A 79 3.73 0.66 10.75
C PHE A 79 3.94 -0.40 11.84
N ARG A 80 3.63 -1.66 11.53
CA ARG A 80 3.63 -2.79 12.47
C ARG A 80 4.80 -3.75 12.25
N TYR A 81 5.39 -3.76 11.06
CA TYR A 81 6.52 -4.64 10.79
C TYR A 81 7.72 -4.28 11.67
N GLU A 82 8.37 -5.31 12.18
CA GLU A 82 9.64 -5.18 12.91
C GLU A 82 10.79 -5.11 11.91
N ASP A 83 11.91 -4.50 12.30
CA ASP A 83 12.98 -4.16 11.34
C ASP A 83 13.59 -5.38 10.65
N GLU A 84 13.59 -6.54 11.32
CA GLU A 84 14.09 -7.82 10.83
C GLU A 84 13.07 -8.60 9.97
N ASP A 85 11.80 -8.21 9.97
CA ASP A 85 10.76 -8.84 9.15
C ASP A 85 11.08 -8.63 7.66
N PHE A 86 11.05 -9.69 6.85
CA PHE A 86 11.29 -9.59 5.41
C PHE A 86 10.35 -8.58 4.73
N ARG A 87 9.14 -8.37 5.27
CA ARG A 87 8.19 -7.35 4.79
C ARG A 87 8.69 -5.94 5.08
N ALA A 88 9.32 -5.70 6.23
CA ALA A 88 9.98 -4.42 6.50
C ALA A 88 11.15 -4.19 5.56
N LYS A 89 12.00 -5.22 5.33
CA LYS A 89 13.10 -5.14 4.36
C LYS A 89 12.59 -4.83 2.95
N HIS A 90 11.52 -5.50 2.52
CA HIS A 90 10.85 -5.23 1.24
C HIS A 90 10.35 -3.78 1.14
N VAL A 91 9.65 -3.28 2.16
CA VAL A 91 9.14 -1.90 2.21
C VAL A 91 10.28 -0.88 2.08
N ARG A 92 11.42 -1.12 2.76
CA ARG A 92 12.62 -0.27 2.62
C ARG A 92 13.18 -0.33 1.20
N GLY A 93 13.28 -1.52 0.62
CA GLY A 93 13.71 -1.70 -0.78
C GLY A 93 12.84 -0.92 -1.76
N VAL A 94 11.51 -1.00 -1.62
CA VAL A 94 10.57 -0.25 -2.47
C VAL A 94 10.72 1.26 -2.27
N ARG A 95 10.83 1.73 -1.02
CA ARG A 95 11.09 3.14 -0.72
C ARG A 95 12.36 3.67 -1.38
N LEU A 96 13.43 2.88 -1.39
CA LEU A 96 14.68 3.26 -2.05
C LEU A 96 14.49 3.44 -3.56
N LEU A 97 13.71 2.57 -4.22
CA LEU A 97 13.41 2.70 -5.65
C LEU A 97 12.75 4.05 -5.95
N TYR A 98 11.76 4.47 -5.15
CA TYR A 98 11.14 5.78 -5.28
C TYR A 98 12.10 6.94 -4.96
N HIS A 99 12.89 6.79 -3.90
CA HIS A 99 13.82 7.81 -3.41
C HIS A 99 14.87 8.17 -4.47
N PHE A 100 15.43 7.16 -5.14
CA PHE A 100 16.40 7.35 -6.22
C PHE A 100 15.75 7.70 -7.58
N GLY A 101 14.42 7.84 -7.63
CA GLY A 101 13.70 8.16 -8.86
C GLY A 101 13.80 7.08 -9.93
N VAL A 102 14.04 5.83 -9.52
CA VAL A 102 14.01 4.68 -10.43
C VAL A 102 12.56 4.42 -10.89
N VAL A 103 11.61 4.76 -10.04
CA VAL A 103 10.16 4.62 -10.26
C VAL A 103 9.47 5.89 -9.75
N GLU A 104 8.43 6.33 -10.45
CA GLU A 104 7.65 7.51 -10.07
C GLU A 104 6.20 7.16 -9.72
N THR A 105 5.68 6.09 -10.32
CA THR A 105 4.33 5.62 -10.06
C THR A 105 4.35 4.26 -9.36
N PRO A 106 3.19 3.86 -8.76
CA PRO A 106 2.78 2.45 -8.73
C PRO A 106 2.79 1.90 -10.18
N GLN A 107 2.28 0.76 -10.61
CA GLN A 107 2.51 0.28 -12.00
C GLN A 107 4.00 0.12 -12.43
N GLU A 108 4.78 1.19 -12.62
CA GLU A 108 6.23 1.19 -12.86
C GLU A 108 6.97 0.41 -11.77
N CYS A 109 6.70 0.71 -10.51
CA CYS A 109 7.32 0.01 -9.39
C CYS A 109 6.97 -1.47 -9.38
N ARG A 110 5.70 -1.84 -9.58
CA ARG A 110 5.26 -3.22 -9.75
C ARG A 110 5.97 -3.91 -10.92
N ALA A 111 6.03 -3.28 -12.08
CA ALA A 111 6.65 -3.84 -13.28
C ALA A 111 8.14 -4.09 -13.08
N LEU A 112 8.83 -3.14 -12.44
CA LEU A 112 10.25 -3.28 -12.10
C LEU A 112 10.46 -4.44 -11.14
N LEU A 113 9.70 -4.50 -10.04
CA LEU A 113 9.79 -5.60 -9.07
C LEU A 113 9.51 -6.94 -9.73
N ASP A 114 8.45 -7.05 -10.55
CA ASP A 114 8.16 -8.26 -11.30
C ASP A 114 9.35 -8.67 -12.19
N SER A 115 9.99 -7.73 -12.91
CA SER A 115 11.19 -8.02 -13.70
C SER A 115 12.40 -8.48 -12.86
N ILE A 116 12.56 -7.97 -11.64
CA ILE A 116 13.62 -8.37 -10.71
C ILE A 116 13.44 -9.82 -10.30
N PHE A 117 12.22 -10.19 -9.89
CA PHE A 117 11.89 -11.54 -9.42
C PHE A 117 11.82 -12.57 -10.56
N ASP A 118 11.45 -12.14 -11.76
CA ASP A 118 11.39 -13.00 -12.94
C ASP A 118 12.77 -13.14 -13.63
N GLY A 119 13.79 -12.41 -13.16
CA GLY A 119 15.15 -12.45 -13.69
C GLY A 119 15.32 -11.75 -15.04
N THR A 120 14.35 -10.94 -15.46
CA THR A 120 14.32 -10.22 -16.75
C THR A 120 14.69 -8.74 -16.62
N CYS A 121 15.00 -8.27 -15.42
CA CYS A 121 15.38 -6.88 -15.15
C CYS A 121 16.57 -6.44 -16.03
N ALA A 122 16.32 -5.46 -16.90
CA ALA A 122 17.31 -4.95 -17.85
C ALA A 122 18.41 -4.09 -17.21
N THR A 123 18.26 -3.71 -15.94
CA THR A 123 19.18 -2.83 -15.21
C THR A 123 19.81 -3.56 -14.02
N PRO A 124 20.93 -4.30 -14.21
CA PRO A 124 21.56 -5.09 -13.16
C PRO A 124 21.90 -4.30 -11.90
N HIS A 125 22.28 -3.02 -12.04
CA HIS A 125 22.58 -2.16 -10.90
C HIS A 125 21.35 -1.91 -10.01
N VAL A 126 20.19 -1.64 -10.61
CA VAL A 126 18.92 -1.44 -9.89
C VAL A 126 18.50 -2.73 -9.19
N ARG A 127 18.61 -3.87 -9.89
CA ARG A 127 18.37 -5.20 -9.31
C ARG A 127 19.27 -5.43 -8.10
N ASN A 128 20.58 -5.20 -8.23
CA ASN A 128 21.54 -5.43 -7.16
C ASN A 128 21.25 -4.51 -5.96
N MET A 129 20.98 -3.22 -6.20
CA MET A 129 20.61 -2.28 -5.14
C MET A 129 19.39 -2.76 -4.34
N TYR A 130 18.34 -3.21 -5.04
CA TYR A 130 17.16 -3.75 -4.37
C TYR A 130 17.46 -5.05 -3.62
N VAL A 131 18.17 -5.99 -4.25
CA VAL A 131 18.53 -7.30 -3.67
C VAL A 131 19.44 -7.13 -2.44
N GLU A 132 20.42 -6.22 -2.48
CA GLU A 132 21.27 -5.89 -1.35
C GLU A 132 20.47 -5.32 -0.17
N CYS A 133 19.44 -4.52 -0.45
CA CYS A 133 18.56 -3.98 0.59
C CYS A 133 17.71 -5.06 1.27
N VAL A 134 17.15 -5.99 0.49
CA VAL A 134 16.33 -7.08 1.05
C VAL A 134 17.15 -8.23 1.63
N GLY A 135 18.41 -8.37 1.21
CA GLY A 135 19.34 -9.38 1.70
C GLY A 135 18.93 -10.81 1.30
N GLY A 136 19.11 -11.76 2.23
CA GLY A 136 18.80 -13.17 2.00
C GLY A 136 17.30 -13.52 1.87
N GLU A 137 16.40 -12.54 2.06
CA GLU A 137 14.95 -12.77 2.12
C GLU A 137 14.25 -12.77 0.75
N VAL A 138 15.00 -12.82 -0.35
CA VAL A 138 14.44 -12.78 -1.71
C VAL A 138 13.43 -13.91 -1.92
N ALA A 139 13.69 -15.11 -1.37
CA ALA A 139 12.79 -16.24 -1.49
C ALA A 139 11.44 -15.99 -0.77
N ASP A 140 11.48 -15.49 0.46
CA ASP A 140 10.29 -15.21 1.27
C ASP A 140 9.43 -14.10 0.63
N ILE A 141 10.07 -13.06 0.10
CA ILE A 141 9.36 -12.00 -0.63
C ILE A 141 8.73 -12.55 -1.92
N ALA A 142 9.41 -13.45 -2.63
CA ALA A 142 8.86 -14.09 -3.83
C ALA A 142 7.66 -15.00 -3.52
N GLU A 143 7.69 -15.72 -2.41
CA GLU A 143 6.55 -16.49 -1.92
C GLU A 143 5.39 -15.58 -1.53
N TRP A 144 5.66 -14.54 -0.75
CA TRP A 144 4.65 -13.56 -0.35
C TRP A 144 4.00 -12.88 -1.56
N ARG A 145 4.79 -12.50 -2.59
CA ARG A 145 4.27 -12.02 -3.89
C ARG A 145 3.24 -12.97 -4.47
N ARG A 146 3.53 -14.28 -4.53
CA ARG A 146 2.62 -15.29 -5.08
C ARG A 146 1.32 -15.34 -4.29
N GLU A 147 1.39 -15.34 -2.96
CA GLU A 147 0.19 -15.33 -2.11
C GLU A 147 -0.70 -14.10 -2.37
N GLN A 148 -0.12 -12.91 -2.51
CA GLN A 148 -0.90 -11.69 -2.77
C GLN A 148 -1.55 -11.71 -4.15
N GLN A 149 -0.88 -12.28 -5.15
CA GLN A 149 -1.45 -12.45 -6.49
C GLN A 149 -2.62 -13.44 -6.48
N GLU A 150 -2.51 -14.55 -5.75
CA GLU A 150 -3.59 -15.54 -5.62
C GLU A 150 -4.81 -14.96 -4.88
N LYS A 151 -4.60 -14.23 -3.78
CA LYS A 151 -5.67 -13.54 -3.04
C LYS A 151 -6.43 -12.56 -3.94
N THR A 152 -5.72 -11.87 -4.83
CA THR A 152 -6.34 -10.93 -5.78
C THR A 152 -7.11 -11.65 -6.88
N LYS A 153 -6.61 -12.77 -7.41
CA LYS A 153 -7.31 -13.60 -8.40
C LYS A 153 -8.60 -14.20 -7.85
N LYS A 154 -8.57 -14.73 -6.62
CA LYS A 154 -9.77 -15.29 -5.95
C LYS A 154 -10.87 -14.25 -5.74
N LYS A 155 -10.51 -13.01 -5.40
CA LYS A 155 -11.50 -11.92 -5.26
C LYS A 155 -12.18 -11.55 -6.58
N ARG A 156 -11.46 -11.61 -7.70
CA ARG A 156 -12.03 -11.35 -9.04
C ARG A 156 -12.90 -12.50 -9.56
N GLY A 157 -12.59 -13.74 -9.18
CA GLY A 157 -13.36 -14.92 -9.59
C GLY A 157 -14.64 -15.18 -8.77
N GLY A 158 -14.85 -14.46 -7.68
CA GLY A 158 -16.08 -14.55 -6.86
C GLY A 158 -17.14 -13.51 -7.20
N GLU A 159 -16.90 -12.66 -8.21
CA GLU A 159 -17.84 -11.62 -8.67
C GLU A 159 -18.58 -12.01 -9.96
N ASP A 160 -18.46 -13.29 -10.37
CA ASP A 160 -19.20 -13.94 -11.47
C ASP A 160 -20.02 -15.14 -10.94
N ASP A 161 -20.68 -14.97 -9.80
CA ASP A 161 -21.82 -15.82 -9.45
C ASP A 161 -23.04 -15.31 -10.27
N PRO A 162 -23.67 -16.15 -11.11
CA PRO A 162 -24.82 -15.73 -11.89
C PRO A 162 -25.91 -15.30 -10.92
N LYS A 163 -26.45 -14.09 -11.12
CA LYS A 163 -27.68 -13.66 -10.46
C LYS A 163 -28.71 -14.77 -10.59
N GLU A 164 -28.99 -15.48 -9.50
CA GLU A 164 -30.20 -16.27 -9.35
C GLU A 164 -31.36 -15.33 -9.67
N GLU A 165 -32.00 -15.56 -10.81
CA GLU A 165 -33.24 -14.92 -11.20
C GLU A 165 -34.25 -15.14 -10.09
N GLN A 166 -34.52 -14.09 -9.30
CA GLN A 166 -35.65 -14.09 -8.39
C GLN A 166 -36.92 -14.29 -9.25
N PRO A 167 -37.78 -15.29 -8.94
CA PRO A 167 -39.00 -15.49 -9.69
C PRO A 167 -39.92 -14.28 -9.51
N ALA A 168 -40.30 -13.66 -10.63
CA ALA A 168 -41.17 -12.50 -10.70
C ALA A 168 -42.45 -12.70 -9.87
N ALA A 169 -42.71 -11.74 -8.97
CA ALA A 169 -43.94 -11.68 -8.20
C ALA A 169 -45.16 -11.55 -9.13
N LYS A 170 -46.07 -12.52 -9.06
CA LYS A 170 -47.39 -12.45 -9.71
C LYS A 170 -48.20 -11.31 -9.10
N ILE A 171 -48.53 -10.32 -9.92
CA ILE A 171 -49.52 -9.29 -9.59
C ILE A 171 -50.90 -9.97 -9.58
N VAL A 172 -51.55 -10.01 -8.42
CA VAL A 172 -52.96 -10.41 -8.29
C VAL A 172 -53.81 -9.16 -8.49
N VAL A 173 -54.52 -9.10 -9.61
CA VAL A 173 -55.55 -8.08 -9.84
C VAL A 173 -56.79 -8.48 -9.04
N VAL A 174 -57.12 -7.71 -8.01
CA VAL A 174 -58.42 -7.80 -7.33
C VAL A 174 -59.39 -6.94 -8.12
N THR A 175 -60.35 -7.57 -8.80
CA THR A 175 -61.55 -6.91 -9.32
C THR A 175 -62.59 -6.84 -8.21
N GLU A 176 -62.92 -5.63 -7.78
CA GLU A 176 -64.10 -5.35 -6.95
C GLU A 176 -65.38 -5.66 -7.74
N GLY A 177 -66.36 -6.26 -7.06
CA GLY A 177 -67.72 -6.48 -7.52
C GLY A 177 -68.70 -6.06 -6.43
#